data_AF-A0A815VR34-F1
#
_entry.id   AF-A0A815VR34-F1
#
_cell.length_a   1.000
_cell.length_b   1.000
_cell.length_c   1.000
_cell.angle_alpha   90.00
_cell.angle_beta   90.00
_cell.angle_gamma   90.00
#
_symmetry.space_group_name_H-M   'P 1'
#
loop_
_entity.id
_entity.type
_entity.pdbx_description
1 polymer ?
#
loop_
_entity_poly.entity_id
_entity_poly.type
_entity_poly.pdbx_seq_one_letter_code
_entity_poly.pdbx_strand_id
1 'polypeptide(L)'
;IPINPKEWLVMDAKTHRLRPPHLFEFLLRVVQHPVYALYASYSNESEGIFQVHKPKEIADLWEKIKNRQANQPMTYENFARAIRWYYPRGIMLKTNLRHTFKFSLKILNAYIIDENDNRLIFCSKEQQ
;
A
#
# COMPACT_ATOMS: atom_id res chain seq x y z
N ILE A 1 -16.42 6.52 0.37
CA ILE A 1 -16.23 5.31 1.20
C ILE A 1 -15.90 5.80 2.60
N PRO A 2 -16.74 5.52 3.62
CA PRO A 2 -16.40 5.81 5.00
C PRO A 2 -15.12 5.07 5.36
N ILE A 3 -14.14 5.76 5.97
CA ILE A 3 -12.85 5.18 6.32
C ILE A 3 -12.86 4.92 7.82
N ASN A 4 -12.65 3.67 8.21
CA ASN A 4 -12.41 3.28 9.60
C ASN A 4 -10.91 3.00 9.79
N PRO A 5 -10.14 3.89 10.45
CA PRO A 5 -8.69 3.71 10.59
C PRO A 5 -8.27 2.39 11.25
N LYS A 6 -9.13 1.79 12.09
CA LYS A 6 -8.85 0.50 12.74
C LYS A 6 -8.79 -0.65 11.76
N GLU A 7 -9.53 -0.58 10.66
CA GLU A 7 -9.49 -1.61 9.61
C GLU A 7 -8.13 -1.65 8.93
N TRP A 8 -7.43 -0.51 8.87
CA TRP A 8 -6.14 -0.38 8.20
C TRP A 8 -4.94 -0.78 9.06
N LEU A 9 -5.16 -1.17 10.32
CA LEU A 9 -4.09 -1.63 11.18
C LEU A 9 -3.49 -2.93 10.66
N VAL A 10 -2.17 -3.04 10.74
CA VAL A 10 -1.38 -4.19 10.34
C VAL A 10 -0.82 -4.85 11.58
N MET A 11 -0.88 -6.19 11.64
CA MET A 11 -0.25 -6.96 12.70
C MET A 11 1.26 -6.94 12.52
N ASP A 12 1.99 -6.42 13.51
CA ASP A 12 3.43 -6.43 13.49
C ASP A 12 3.96 -7.84 13.84
N ALA A 13 4.65 -8.47 12.90
CA ALA A 13 5.11 -9.85 13.06
C ALA A 13 6.13 -10.06 14.19
N LYS A 14 6.82 -9.00 14.65
CA LYS A 14 7.81 -9.10 15.74
C LYS A 14 7.19 -8.89 17.11
N THR A 15 6.31 -7.90 17.21
CA THR A 15 5.72 -7.48 18.50
C THR A 15 4.34 -8.05 18.76
N HIS A 16 3.70 -8.66 17.75
CA HIS A 16 2.31 -9.12 17.78
C HIS A 16 1.32 -8.01 18.19
N ARG A 17 1.65 -6.75 17.88
CA ARG A 17 0.80 -5.59 18.15
C ARG A 17 0.26 -5.02 16.85
N LEU A 18 -0.96 -4.49 16.91
CA LEU A 18 -1.53 -3.72 15.82
C LEU A 18 -0.82 -2.37 15.71
N ARG A 19 -0.38 -2.02 14.49
CA ARG A 19 0.23 -0.73 14.18
C ARG A 19 -0.40 -0.09 12.95
N PRO A 20 -0.27 1.23 12.77
CA PRO A 20 -0.60 1.88 11.51
C PRO A 20 0.18 1.26 10.34
N PRO A 21 -0.41 1.21 9.14
CA PRO A 21 0.26 0.63 7.98
C PRO A 21 1.45 1.51 7.54
N HIS A 22 2.41 0.87 6.88
CA HIS A 22 3.37 1.53 6.01
C HIS A 22 2.71 1.88 4.67
N LEU A 23 3.32 2.78 3.91
CA LEU A 23 2.74 3.25 2.65
C LEU A 23 2.58 2.12 1.63
N PHE A 24 3.56 1.21 1.53
CA PHE A 24 3.46 0.08 0.61
C PHE A 24 2.36 -0.91 1.03
N GLU A 25 2.12 -1.11 2.32
CA GLU A 25 1.06 -1.98 2.85
C GLU A 25 -0.32 -1.39 2.52
N PHE A 26 -0.46 -0.07 2.68
CA PHE A 26 -1.63 0.67 2.23
C PHE A 26 -1.87 0.50 0.74
N LEU A 27 -0.84 0.72 -0.08
CA LEU A 27 -0.95 0.59 -1.54
C LEU A 27 -1.34 -0.83 -1.95
N LEU A 28 -0.73 -1.85 -1.32
CA LEU A 28 -1.00 -3.25 -1.63
C LEU A 28 -2.48 -3.58 -1.40
N ARG A 29 -3.00 -3.13 -0.27
CA ARG A 29 -4.42 -3.27 0.06
C ARG A 29 -5.34 -2.50 -0.88
N VAL A 30 -4.97 -1.28 -1.28
CA VAL A 30 -5.76 -0.47 -2.22
C VAL A 30 -5.90 -1.18 -3.57
N VAL A 31 -4.81 -1.71 -4.13
CA VAL A 31 -4.83 -2.30 -5.47
C VAL A 31 -5.48 -3.68 -5.52
N GLN A 32 -5.54 -4.38 -4.38
CA GLN A 32 -6.15 -5.72 -4.26
C GLN A 32 -7.65 -5.67 -3.97
N HIS A 33 -8.16 -4.61 -3.33
CA HIS A 33 -9.60 -4.53 -3.02
C HIS A 33 -10.39 -3.77 -4.09
N PRO A 34 -11.42 -4.39 -4.68
CA PRO A 34 -12.25 -3.77 -5.73
C PRO A 34 -12.89 -2.44 -5.32
N VAL A 35 -13.21 -2.26 -4.03
CA VAL A 35 -13.80 -1.02 -3.51
C VAL A 35 -12.90 0.20 -3.73
N TYR A 36 -11.58 0.02 -3.86
CA TYR A 36 -10.62 1.09 -4.11
C TYR A 36 -10.11 1.14 -5.55
N ALA A 37 -10.64 0.33 -6.46
CA ALA A 37 -10.17 0.25 -7.86
C ALA A 37 -10.23 1.60 -8.59
N LEU A 38 -11.13 2.51 -8.21
CA LEU A 38 -11.20 3.87 -8.75
C LEU A 38 -10.01 4.76 -8.36
N TYR A 39 -9.26 4.41 -7.31
CA TYR A 39 -8.09 5.15 -6.85
C TYR A 39 -6.81 4.62 -7.48
N ALA A 40 -6.62 3.31 -7.43
CA ALA A 40 -5.55 2.59 -8.09
C ALA A 40 -5.95 1.13 -8.32
N SER A 41 -5.43 0.51 -9.37
CA SER A 41 -5.67 -0.91 -9.67
C SER A 41 -4.47 -1.53 -10.35
N TYR A 42 -4.35 -2.85 -10.28
CA TYR A 42 -3.38 -3.58 -11.09
C TYR A 42 -3.66 -3.39 -12.59
N SER A 43 -2.61 -3.12 -13.35
CA SER A 43 -2.61 -3.29 -14.81
C SER A 43 -1.99 -4.62 -15.22
N ASN A 44 -1.09 -5.16 -14.39
CA ASN A 44 -0.63 -6.54 -14.45
C ASN A 44 -0.33 -7.03 -13.03
N GLU A 45 -1.26 -7.78 -12.43
CA GLU A 45 -1.14 -8.29 -11.06
C GLU A 45 0.01 -9.30 -10.91
N SER A 46 0.18 -10.19 -11.89
CA SER A 46 1.23 -11.22 -11.87
C SER A 46 2.64 -10.63 -11.82
N GLU A 47 2.82 -9.44 -12.39
CA GLU A 47 4.06 -8.68 -12.33
C GLU A 47 4.09 -7.62 -11.23
N GLY A 48 2.98 -7.41 -10.50
CA GLY A 48 2.85 -6.38 -9.50
C GLY A 48 2.76 -4.96 -10.04
N ILE A 49 2.44 -4.77 -11.32
CA ILE A 49 2.33 -3.45 -11.95
C ILE A 49 0.93 -2.90 -11.70
N PHE A 50 0.86 -1.71 -11.12
CA PHE A 50 -0.38 -1.00 -10.86
C PHE A 50 -0.28 0.46 -11.26
N GLN A 51 -1.44 1.05 -11.53
CA GLN A 51 -1.57 2.46 -11.89
C GLN A 51 -2.43 3.20 -10.87
N VAL A 52 -2.00 4.40 -10.51
CA VAL A 52 -2.80 5.36 -9.74
C VAL A 52 -3.63 6.19 -10.71
N HIS A 53 -4.96 6.06 -10.58
CA HIS A 53 -5.96 6.72 -11.43
C HIS A 53 -6.37 8.08 -10.88
N LYS A 54 -6.41 8.20 -9.54
CA LYS A 54 -6.82 9.42 -8.81
C LYS A 54 -5.74 9.88 -7.84
N PRO A 55 -4.71 10.61 -8.33
CA PRO A 55 -3.52 10.97 -7.56
C PRO A 55 -3.81 11.79 -6.29
N LYS A 56 -4.74 12.74 -6.37
CA LYS A 56 -5.12 13.58 -5.23
C LYS A 56 -5.87 12.76 -4.20
N GLU A 57 -6.87 12.01 -4.64
CA GLU A 57 -7.78 11.29 -3.75
C GLU A 57 -7.11 10.11 -3.05
N ILE A 58 -6.12 9.46 -3.67
CA ILE A 58 -5.32 8.43 -2.99
C ILE A 58 -4.38 9.02 -1.94
N ALA A 59 -3.85 10.24 -2.16
CA ALA A 59 -3.04 10.95 -1.19
C ALA A 59 -3.89 11.39 0.02
N ASP A 60 -5.09 11.93 -0.23
CA ASP A 60 -6.07 12.28 0.80
C ASP A 60 -6.52 11.04 1.60
N LEU A 61 -6.71 9.90 0.92
CA LEU A 61 -7.05 8.62 1.57
C LEU A 61 -5.92 8.16 2.51
N TRP A 62 -4.67 8.22 2.05
CA TRP A 62 -3.51 7.87 2.85
C TRP A 62 -3.34 8.78 4.07
N GLU A 63 -3.59 10.08 3.93
CA GLU A 63 -3.54 11.04 5.02
C GLU A 63 -4.53 10.69 6.14
N LYS A 64 -5.79 10.42 5.78
CA LYS A 64 -6.85 10.01 6.71
C LYS A 64 -6.48 8.73 7.46
N ILE A 65 -5.90 7.75 6.77
CA ILE A 65 -5.50 6.46 7.36
C ILE A 65 -4.37 6.62 8.36
N LYS A 66 -3.40 7.49 8.08
CA LYS A 66 -2.28 7.71 9.00
C LYS A 66 -2.60 8.53 10.22
N ASN A 67 -3.82 9.10 10.30
CA ASN A 67 -4.26 10.00 11.37
C ASN A 67 -3.15 10.98 11.76
N ARG A 68 -2.42 11.47 10.75
CA ARG A 68 -1.26 12.33 10.99
C ARG A 68 -1.80 13.69 11.40
N GLN A 69 -1.55 14.08 12.65
CA GLN A 69 -1.57 15.48 13.08
C GLN A 69 -0.35 16.23 12.50
N ALA A 70 0.04 15.93 11.26
CA ALA A 70 1.20 16.56 10.64
C ALA A 70 0.75 17.91 10.10
N ASN A 71 1.46 18.97 10.49
CA ASN A 71 1.24 20.34 10.05
C ASN A 71 1.52 20.57 8.54
N GLN A 72 1.56 19.50 7.74
CA GLN A 72 1.86 19.49 6.32
C GLN A 72 0.94 18.50 5.60
N PRO A 73 0.06 18.97 4.69
CA PRO A 73 -0.86 18.12 3.94
C PRO A 73 -0.12 17.08 3.09
N MET A 74 -0.67 15.87 3.00
CA MET A 74 -0.17 14.86 2.08
C MET A 74 -0.57 15.19 0.63
N THR A 75 0.37 15.72 -0.16
CA THR A 75 0.16 15.85 -1.61
C THR A 75 0.56 14.59 -2.36
N TYR A 76 0.10 14.45 -3.60
CA TYR A 76 0.51 13.34 -4.46
C TYR A 76 2.01 13.34 -4.74
N GLU A 77 2.66 14.50 -4.83
CA GLU A 77 4.11 14.61 -5.06
C GLU A 77 4.89 14.02 -3.88
N ASN A 78 4.47 14.35 -2.66
CA ASN A 78 5.04 13.81 -1.42
C ASN A 78 4.76 12.31 -1.29
N PHE A 79 3.54 11.88 -1.63
CA PHE A 79 3.14 10.48 -1.68
C PHE A 79 4.01 9.67 -2.65
N ALA A 80 4.14 10.14 -3.90
CA ALA A 80 4.97 9.51 -4.92
C ALA A 80 6.45 9.54 -4.53
N ARG A 81 6.92 10.60 -3.86
CA ARG A 81 8.30 10.67 -3.33
C ARG A 81 8.55 9.60 -2.28
N ALA A 82 7.58 9.35 -1.40
CA ALA A 82 7.61 8.28 -0.42
C ALA A 82 7.67 6.89 -1.08
N ILE A 83 6.94 6.67 -2.19
CA ILE A 83 7.06 5.44 -2.98
C ILE A 83 8.49 5.26 -3.51
N ARG A 84 9.10 6.32 -4.07
CA ARG A 84 10.45 6.23 -4.64
C ARG A 84 11.53 5.86 -3.61
N TRP A 85 11.34 6.18 -2.33
CA TRP A 85 12.24 5.76 -1.25
C TRP A 85 12.30 4.23 -1.07
N TYR A 86 11.32 3.49 -1.60
CA TYR A 86 11.30 2.04 -1.54
C TYR A 86 12.16 1.34 -2.60
N TYR A 87 12.63 2.05 -3.63
CA TYR A 87 13.40 1.43 -4.72
C TYR A 87 14.70 0.79 -4.26
N PRO A 88 15.57 1.47 -3.47
CA PRO A 88 16.80 0.85 -2.99
C PRO A 88 16.57 -0.33 -2.05
N ARG A 89 15.38 -0.39 -1.41
CA ARG A 89 15.00 -1.48 -0.49
C ARG A 89 14.35 -2.66 -1.20
N GLY A 90 14.17 -2.59 -2.53
CA GLY A 90 13.54 -3.64 -3.32
C GLY A 90 12.08 -3.92 -2.95
N ILE A 91 11.39 -2.99 -2.29
CA ILE A 91 9.96 -3.12 -1.95
C ILE A 91 9.11 -2.72 -3.18
N MET A 92 9.52 -1.66 -3.86
CA MET A 92 8.96 -1.17 -5.10
C MET A 92 10.07 -1.12 -6.16
N LEU A 93 9.69 -1.21 -7.42
CA LEU A 93 10.57 -1.12 -8.58
C LEU A 93 10.21 0.10 -9.43
N LYS A 94 11.23 0.71 -10.03
CA LYS A 94 11.04 1.87 -10.91
C LYS A 94 10.29 1.44 -12.17
N THR A 95 9.31 2.25 -12.56
CA THR A 95 8.69 2.21 -13.89
C THR A 95 8.98 3.52 -14.62
N ASN A 96 8.82 3.52 -15.94
CA ASN A 96 8.97 4.71 -16.78
C ASN A 96 7.62 5.34 -17.19
N LEU A 97 6.51 4.79 -16.69
CA LEU A 97 5.17 5.24 -17.05
C LEU A 97 4.59 6.16 -15.98
N ARG A 98 3.82 7.16 -16.42
CA ARG A 98 3.20 8.14 -15.51
C ARG A 98 2.26 7.44 -14.54
N HIS A 99 2.40 7.76 -13.25
CA HIS A 99 1.56 7.25 -12.15
C HIS A 99 1.51 5.72 -12.05
N THR A 100 2.46 5.04 -12.67
CA THR A 100 2.55 3.59 -12.67
C THR A 100 3.68 3.17 -11.76
N PHE A 101 3.44 2.16 -10.94
CA PHE A 101 4.42 1.65 -10.00
C PHE A 101 4.39 0.12 -10.05
N LYS A 102 5.48 -0.51 -9.57
CA LYS A 102 5.62 -1.95 -9.57
C LYS A 102 6.04 -2.42 -8.19
N PHE A 103 5.27 -3.31 -7.57
CA PHE A 103 5.73 -4.05 -6.39
C PHE A 103 6.80 -5.06 -6.80
N SER A 104 7.75 -5.36 -5.92
CA SER A 104 8.59 -6.53 -6.14
C SER A 104 7.79 -7.81 -5.88
N LEU A 105 8.10 -8.88 -6.61
CA LEU A 105 7.48 -10.19 -6.41
C LEU A 105 7.66 -10.70 -4.97
N LYS A 106 8.80 -10.36 -4.34
CA LYS A 106 9.04 -10.65 -2.93
C LYS A 106 7.95 -10.07 -2.04
N ILE A 107 7.52 -8.83 -2.29
CA ILE A 107 6.47 -8.20 -1.48
C ILE A 107 5.09 -8.80 -1.80
N LEU A 108 4.77 -9.03 -3.07
CA LEU A 108 3.50 -9.66 -3.44
C LEU A 108 3.33 -11.04 -2.78
N ASN A 109 4.40 -11.84 -2.73
CA ASN A 109 4.36 -13.18 -2.17
C ASN A 109 4.44 -13.22 -0.64
N ALA A 110 4.89 -12.14 0.00
CA ALA A 110 5.08 -12.06 1.44
C ALA A 110 3.84 -11.57 2.20
N TYR A 111 2.81 -11.11 1.50
CA TYR A 111 1.60 -10.60 2.14
C TYR A 111 0.35 -11.23 1.53
N ILE A 112 -0.59 -11.57 2.39
CA ILE A 112 -1.94 -12.01 2.00
C ILE A 112 -2.97 -11.09 2.65
N ILE A 113 -4.17 -11.05 2.08
CA ILE A 113 -5.33 -10.45 2.74
C ILE A 113 -6.09 -11.57 3.45
N ASP A 114 -6.36 -11.40 4.73
CA ASP A 114 -7.26 -12.29 5.48
C ASP A 114 -8.70 -12.10 4.97
N GLU A 115 -9.31 -13.17 4.48
CA GLU A 115 -10.67 -13.12 3.92
C GLU A 115 -11.74 -12.83 5.00
N ASN A 116 -11.45 -13.08 6.29
CA ASN A 116 -12.42 -12.91 7.37
C ASN A 116 -12.55 -11.46 7.84
N ASP A 117 -11.44 -10.71 7.85
CA ASP A 117 -11.41 -9.34 8.37
C ASP A 117 -10.73 -8.32 7.44
N ASN A 118 -10.39 -8.73 6.22
CA ASN A 118 -9.72 -7.95 5.19
C ASN A 118 -8.36 -7.37 5.62
N ARG A 119 -7.73 -7.88 6.68
CA ARG A 119 -6.43 -7.35 7.13
C ARG A 119 -5.29 -7.88 6.29
N LEU A 120 -4.28 -7.02 6.11
CA LEU A 120 -3.04 -7.42 5.47
C LEU A 120 -2.17 -8.18 6.48
N ILE A 121 -1.87 -9.45 6.18
CA ILE A 121 -1.06 -10.33 7.01
C ILE A 121 0.28 -10.56 6.31
N PHE A 122 1.36 -10.37 7.06
CA PHE A 122 2.69 -10.78 6.61
C PHE A 122 2.81 -12.30 6.73
N CYS A 123 2.87 -12.99 5.60
CA CYS A 123 3.24 -14.39 5.52
C CYS A 123 4.76 -14.48 5.38
N SER A 124 5.41 -14.84 6.49
CA SER A 124 6.69 -15.50 6.43
C SER A 124 6.50 -16.86 5.76
N LYS A 125 6.50 -16.92 4.43
CA LYS A 125 6.92 -18.17 3.79
C LYS A 125 8.39 -18.30 4.15
N GLU A 126 8.70 -19.11 5.17
CA GLU A 126 10.06 -19.56 5.44
C GLU A 126 10.62 -20.02 4.10
N GLN A 127 11.63 -19.29 3.62
CA GLN A 127 12.42 -19.76 2.50
C GLN A 127 13.25 -20.91 3.03
N GLN A 128 12.80 -22.12 2.71
CA GLN A 128 13.59 -23.35 2.74
C GLN A 128 14.86 -23.17 1.89
#